data_AF-A0A537WH21-F1
#
_entry.id   AF-A0A537WH21-F1
#
_cell.length_a   1.000
_cell.length_b   1.000
_cell.length_c   1.000
_cell.angle_alpha   90.00
_cell.angle_beta   90.00
_cell.angle_gamma   90.00
#
_symmetry.space_group_name_H-M   'P 1'
#
loop_
_entity.id
_entity.type
_entity.pdbx_description
1 polymer ?
#
loop_
_entity_poly.entity_id
_entity_poly.type
_entity_poly.pdbx_seq_one_letter_code
_entity_poly.pdbx_strand_id
1 'polypeptide(L)'
;RGPDGEEDGFHGEFREIVRPERIVWTFEWEGMPGHVSVDTLTLEEHEGKTTVIATSAFDSVEDRDGMLGSGMESGAAESYDRLDEYLEVLRERSVG
;
A
#
# COMPACT_ATOMS: atom_id res chain seq x y z
N ARG A 1 14.04 -7.20 0.12
CA ARG A 1 14.73 -8.51 0.14
C ARG A 1 13.95 -9.41 1.06
N GLY A 2 13.49 -10.55 0.56
CA GLY A 2 12.90 -11.60 1.38
C GLY A 2 13.92 -12.23 2.33
N PRO A 3 13.47 -13.03 3.30
CA PRO A 3 14.34 -13.70 4.28
C PRO A 3 15.41 -14.59 3.66
N ASP A 4 15.19 -15.10 2.45
CA ASP A 4 16.14 -15.94 1.70
C ASP A 4 17.03 -15.15 0.71
N GLY A 5 16.97 -13.82 0.74
CA GLY A 5 17.73 -12.96 -0.16
C GLY A 5 17.08 -12.70 -1.51
N GLU A 6 15.88 -13.25 -1.77
CA GLU A 6 15.05 -12.95 -2.93
C GLU A 6 14.73 -11.45 -3.02
N GLU A 7 14.70 -10.94 -4.25
CA GLU A 7 14.42 -9.55 -4.55
C GLU A 7 13.11 -9.46 -5.34
N ASP A 8 12.09 -8.89 -4.70
CA ASP A 8 10.86 -8.49 -5.39
C ASP A 8 10.98 -7.04 -5.84
N GLY A 9 10.93 -6.84 -7.16
CA GLY A 9 10.89 -5.52 -7.79
C GLY A 9 9.44 -5.09 -8.03
N PHE A 10 9.13 -3.84 -7.73
CA PHE A 10 7.83 -3.23 -8.02
C PHE A 10 8.04 -1.86 -8.62
N HIS A 11 7.21 -1.49 -9.58
CA HIS A 11 7.22 -0.15 -10.14
C HIS A 11 5.81 0.36 -10.40
N GLY A 12 5.73 1.66 -10.69
CA GLY A 12 4.46 2.38 -10.72
C GLY A 12 4.64 3.86 -11.02
N GLU A 13 3.54 4.51 -11.38
CA GLU A 13 3.50 5.93 -11.67
C GLU A 13 2.42 6.61 -10.84
N PHE A 14 2.76 7.70 -10.15
CA PHE A 14 1.79 8.55 -9.48
C PHE A 14 0.94 9.29 -10.50
N ARG A 15 -0.37 9.08 -10.43
CA ARG A 15 -1.37 9.74 -11.27
C ARG A 15 -1.98 10.95 -10.58
N GLU A 16 -2.11 10.90 -9.25
CA GLU A 16 -2.71 11.95 -8.43
C GLU A 16 -2.06 11.98 -7.04
N ILE A 17 -1.77 13.18 -6.53
CA ILE A 17 -1.35 13.41 -5.14
C ILE A 17 -2.07 14.66 -4.63
N VAL A 18 -3.03 14.48 -3.74
CA VAL A 18 -3.77 15.56 -3.06
C VAL A 18 -3.48 15.44 -1.57
N ARG A 19 -2.70 16.37 -1.02
CA ARG A 19 -2.30 16.32 0.39
C ARG A 19 -3.37 16.97 1.29
N PRO A 20 -3.71 16.38 2.46
CA PRO A 20 -3.30 15.07 2.98
C PRO A 20 -4.28 13.93 2.61
N GLU A 21 -5.18 14.15 1.66
CA GLU A 21 -6.43 13.37 1.52
C GLU A 21 -6.30 12.11 0.65
N ARG A 22 -5.51 12.15 -0.44
CA ARG A 22 -5.62 11.13 -1.50
C ARG A 22 -4.34 10.95 -2.31
N ILE A 23 -4.05 9.70 -2.66
CA ILE A 23 -2.98 9.30 -3.58
C ILE A 23 -3.53 8.27 -4.58
N VAL A 24 -3.20 8.41 -5.85
CA VAL A 24 -3.50 7.41 -6.90
C VAL A 24 -2.23 7.06 -7.65
N TRP A 25 -1.95 5.77 -7.80
CA TRP A 25 -0.78 5.29 -8.55
C TRP A 25 -1.09 4.01 -9.32
N THR A 26 -0.26 3.69 -10.32
CA THR A 26 -0.21 2.32 -10.85
C THR A 26 0.74 1.48 -10.04
N PHE A 27 0.46 0.19 -9.93
CA PHE A 27 1.33 -0.77 -9.27
C PHE A 27 1.53 -2.00 -10.17
N GLU A 28 2.78 -2.40 -10.34
CA GLU A 28 3.18 -3.56 -11.14
C GLU A 28 4.34 -4.28 -10.45
N TRP A 29 4.22 -5.61 -10.34
CA TRP A 29 5.30 -6.46 -9.87
C TRP A 29 6.13 -6.95 -11.05
N GLU A 30 7.45 -6.76 -10.99
CA GLU A 30 8.37 -7.12 -12.08
C GLU A 30 8.41 -8.62 -12.37
N GLY A 31 7.99 -9.46 -11.42
CA GLY A 31 7.86 -10.91 -11.60
C GLY A 31 6.71 -11.34 -12.51
N MET A 32 5.71 -10.48 -12.74
CA MET A 32 4.65 -10.69 -13.73
C MET A 32 4.31 -9.39 -14.47
N PRO A 33 5.13 -9.01 -15.47
CA PRO A 33 4.90 -7.81 -16.25
C PRO A 33 3.58 -7.86 -17.04
N GLY A 34 2.92 -6.71 -17.16
CA GLY A 34 1.63 -6.54 -17.82
C GLY A 34 0.42 -6.71 -16.90
N HIS A 35 0.62 -7.11 -15.66
CA HIS A 35 -0.44 -7.27 -14.66
C HIS A 35 -0.45 -6.06 -13.72
N VAL A 36 -1.06 -4.96 -14.18
CA VAL A 36 -1.05 -3.66 -13.50
C VAL A 36 -2.34 -3.46 -12.71
N SER A 37 -2.25 -2.97 -11.47
CA SER A 37 -3.38 -2.40 -10.75
C SER A 37 -3.33 -0.88 -10.72
N VAL A 38 -4.50 -0.25 -10.54
CA VAL A 38 -4.60 1.16 -10.17
C VAL A 38 -5.02 1.23 -8.72
N ASP A 39 -4.11 1.70 -7.88
CA ASP A 39 -4.32 1.81 -6.46
C ASP A 39 -4.74 3.23 -6.09
N THR A 40 -5.70 3.30 -5.17
CA THR A 40 -6.19 4.53 -4.57
C THR A 40 -6.08 4.40 -3.07
N LEU A 41 -5.40 5.36 -2.43
CA LEU A 41 -5.36 5.50 -0.98
C LEU A 41 -6.05 6.81 -0.60
N THR A 42 -7.04 6.72 0.29
CA THR A 42 -7.74 7.87 0.88
C THR A 42 -7.49 7.90 2.37
N LEU A 43 -7.24 9.09 2.92
CA LEU A 43 -7.02 9.34 4.34
C LEU A 43 -8.15 10.23 4.85
N GLU A 44 -9.02 9.68 5.70
CA GLU A 44 -10.14 10.39 6.28
C GLU A 44 -9.88 10.69 7.76
N GLU A 45 -9.83 11.97 8.12
CA GLU A 45 -9.61 12.40 9.51
C GLU A 45 -10.90 12.32 10.33
N HIS A 46 -10.79 11.75 11.53
CA HIS A 46 -11.87 11.64 12.50
C HIS A 46 -11.32 11.76 13.93
N GLU A 47 -11.55 12.92 14.56
CA GLU A 47 -11.28 13.17 15.98
C GLU A 47 -9.83 12.85 16.40
N GLY A 48 -8.86 13.27 15.58
CA GLY A 48 -7.43 13.05 15.82
C GLY A 48 -6.95 11.63 15.46
N LYS A 49 -7.80 10.84 14.79
CA LYS A 49 -7.45 9.56 14.15
C LYS A 49 -7.64 9.66 12.65
N THR A 50 -7.13 8.68 11.93
CA THR A 50 -7.27 8.60 10.47
C THR A 50 -7.78 7.23 10.08
N THR A 51 -8.87 7.18 9.33
CA THR A 51 -9.29 5.99 8.59
C THR A 51 -8.53 5.95 7.27
N VAL A 52 -7.77 4.89 7.02
CA VAL A 52 -7.09 4.66 5.75
C VAL A 52 -7.93 3.72 4.90
N ILE A 53 -8.30 4.15 3.70
CA ILE A 53 -9.05 3.34 2.73
C ILE A 53 -8.16 3.11 1.52
N ALA A 54 -7.68 1.87 1.36
CA ALA A 54 -6.92 1.43 0.19
C ALA A 54 -7.82 0.62 -0.75
N THR A 55 -7.84 0.96 -2.03
CA THR A 55 -8.60 0.25 -3.06
C THR A 55 -7.70 -0.02 -4.26
N SER A 56 -7.57 -1.29 -4.62
CA SER A 56 -6.84 -1.73 -5.82
C SER A 56 -7.82 -2.16 -6.89
N ALA A 57 -7.80 -1.48 -8.04
CA ALA A 57 -8.58 -1.84 -9.21
C ALA A 57 -7.72 -2.63 -10.19
N PHE A 58 -8.21 -3.79 -10.62
CA PHE A 58 -7.54 -4.71 -11.56
C PHE A 58 -8.31 -4.78 -12.87
N ASP A 59 -7.60 -5.08 -13.96
CA ASP A 59 -8.22 -5.20 -15.30
C ASP A 59 -9.02 -6.50 -15.46
N SER A 60 -8.73 -7.54 -14.66
CA SER A 60 -9.42 -8.82 -14.70
C SER A 60 -9.72 -9.40 -13.32
N VAL A 61 -10.67 -10.34 -13.26
CA VAL A 61 -10.99 -11.07 -12.03
C VAL A 61 -9.84 -11.99 -11.65
N GLU A 62 -9.20 -12.58 -12.66
CA GLU A 62 -8.04 -13.46 -12.55
C GLU A 62 -6.85 -12.74 -11.89
N ASP A 63 -6.56 -11.50 -12.29
CA ASP A 63 -5.48 -10.70 -11.68
C ASP A 63 -5.79 -10.37 -10.21
N ARG A 64 -7.04 -9.99 -9.92
CA ARG A 64 -7.49 -9.73 -8.55
C ARG A 64 -7.37 -10.99 -7.69
N ASP A 65 -7.79 -12.14 -8.20
CA ASP A 65 -7.70 -13.42 -7.47
C ASP A 65 -6.25 -13.87 -7.31
N GLY A 66 -5.39 -13.63 -8.32
CA GLY A 66 -3.95 -13.86 -8.23
C GLY A 66 -3.30 -13.02 -7.14
N MET A 67 -3.65 -11.74 -7.04
CA MET A 67 -3.19 -10.86 -5.96
C MET A 67 -3.65 -11.35 -4.59
N LEU A 68 -4.90 -11.77 -4.44
CA LEU A 68 -5.37 -12.36 -3.17
C LEU A 68 -4.60 -13.64 -2.81
N GLY A 69 -4.29 -14.48 -3.80
CA GLY A 69 -3.50 -15.70 -3.63
C GLY A 69 -2.02 -15.48 -3.31
N SER A 70 -1.49 -14.27 -3.51
CA SER A 70 -0.07 -13.93 -3.27
C SER A 70 0.29 -13.78 -1.78
N GLY A 71 -0.70 -13.75 -0.89
CA GLY A 71 -0.50 -13.40 0.53
C GLY A 71 -0.55 -11.90 0.83
N MET A 72 -1.01 -11.08 -0.14
CA MET A 72 -1.16 -9.63 0.01
C MET A 72 -1.88 -9.21 1.30
N GLU A 73 -2.95 -9.91 1.69
CA GLU A 73 -3.71 -9.57 2.89
C GLU A 73 -2.85 -9.58 4.16
N SER A 74 -2.06 -10.65 4.35
CA SER A 74 -1.15 -10.75 5.50
C SER A 74 -0.02 -9.74 5.42
N GLY A 75 0.56 -9.54 4.23
CA GLY A 75 1.62 -8.54 4.04
C GLY A 75 1.15 -7.11 4.31
N ALA A 76 -0.09 -6.78 3.91
CA ALA A 76 -0.71 -5.49 4.19
C ALA A 76 -0.97 -5.30 5.69
N ALA A 77 -1.51 -6.32 6.38
CA ALA A 77 -1.73 -6.28 7.82
C ALA A 77 -0.42 -6.03 8.59
N GLU A 78 0.63 -6.79 8.29
CA GLU A 78 1.95 -6.58 8.92
C GLU A 78 2.52 -5.18 8.65
N SER A 79 2.25 -4.63 7.46
CA SER A 79 2.71 -3.28 7.11
C SER A 79 1.98 -2.21 7.91
N TYR A 80 0.68 -2.37 8.15
CA TYR A 80 -0.10 -1.48 9.01
C TYR A 80 0.30 -1.61 10.49
N ASP A 81 0.56 -2.81 11.00
CA ASP A 81 1.07 -2.99 12.36
C ASP A 81 2.41 -2.25 12.56
N ARG A 82 3.33 -2.37 11.59
CA ARG A 82 4.61 -1.63 11.61
C ARG A 82 4.41 -0.12 11.50
N LEU A 83 3.40 0.34 10.74
CA LEU A 83 3.07 1.75 10.64
C LEU A 83 2.57 2.30 11.97
N ASP A 84 1.70 1.56 12.68
CA ASP A 84 1.21 1.93 14.00
C ASP A 84 2.37 2.10 14.99
N GLU A 85 3.29 1.13 15.05
CA GLU A 85 4.51 1.23 15.87
C GLU A 85 5.35 2.47 15.52
N TYR A 86 5.50 2.75 14.21
CA TYR A 86 6.31 3.86 13.74
C TYR A 86 5.67 5.24 14.01
N LEU A 87 4.34 5.33 13.98
CA LEU A 87 3.61 6.57 14.28
C LEU A 87 3.83 7.01 15.74
N GLU A 88 3.95 6.08 16.69
CA GLU A 88 4.30 6.42 18.07
C GLU A 88 5.71 7.03 18.17
N VAL A 89 6.69 6.47 17.45
CA VAL A 89 8.04 7.05 17.37
C VAL A 89 8.03 8.46 16.78
N LEU A 90 7.23 8.70 15.74
CA LEU A 90 7.08 10.04 15.15
C LEU A 90 6.40 11.01 16.10
N ARG A 91 5.42 10.54 16.87
CA ARG A 91 4.72 11.35 17.87
C ARG A 91 5.68 11.82 18.96
N GLU A 92 6.49 10.93 19.52
CA GLU A 92 7.51 11.27 20.51
C GLU A 92 8.50 12.32 19.99
N ARG A 93 8.93 12.19 18.73
CA ARG A 93 9.84 13.14 18.07
C ARG A 93 9.20 14.50 17.80
N SER A 94 7.89 14.56 17.60
CA SER A 94 7.18 15.81 17.32
C SER A 94 6.93 16.67 18.56
N VAL A 95 7.06 16.08 19.75
CA VAL A 95 6.83 16.72 21.06
C VAL A 95 8.13 17.23 21.70
N GLY A 96 9.30 16.79 21.21
CA GLY A 96 10.63 17.24 21.66
C GLY A 96 11.22 18.36 20.81
#